data_AF-A0A8S0QHU8-F1
#
_entry.id   AF-A0A8S0QHU8-F1
#
_cell.length_a   1.000
_cell.length_b   1.000
_cell.length_c   1.000
_cell.angle_alpha   90.00
_cell.angle_beta   90.00
_cell.angle_gamma   90.00
#
_symmetry.space_group_name_H-M   'P 1'
#
loop_
_entity.id
_entity.type
_entity.pdbx_description
1 polymer ?
#
loop_
_entity_poly.entity_id
_entity_poly.type
_entity_poly.pdbx_seq_one_letter_code
_entity_poly.pdbx_strand_id
1 'polypeptide(L)'
;MIIVECPKSVGIDTYPTRVGHGHGHATLVRVSVLHSVALCVLIQQFQDITFFWRRRGGSSSKNMPHDKWCQTVQLEPEVISMSFIPISSLLSGIDGSGFLGHAINLYLRYKPPIEELHQFLEFQLPRQWAPVFGDLPLGPDKKQQNVASLQFSFMGPKLYVNANEVEVGNMPVTGMRLYLEGKRSNCLAIHLQHLSSVPKSFQPHYESGQNYSNSYDRRYYEKVQGKSFSHVCTAPVESDDDLSIVTGARFEVGESGMKSVLFLRLHFARVAGSTVVKKPVWDGSPALVQKSGILSTLISTKFSTGHKPPPKPADVNINSALYPEGPPTPAPTRKLLRFVDTTEMTRGPQDPPGYWVVSGARLMVDRGKISLRVKYSLLAVILQDDEALLPG
;
A
#
# COMPACT_ATOMS: atom_id res chain seq x y z
N MET A 1 -31.96 6.63 -30.04
CA MET A 1 -31.54 6.99 -28.67
C MET A 1 -30.09 7.42 -28.73
N ILE A 2 -29.77 8.66 -28.36
CA ILE A 2 -28.39 9.18 -28.35
C ILE A 2 -27.88 9.03 -26.92
N ILE A 3 -26.79 8.28 -26.73
CA ILE A 3 -26.09 8.23 -25.45
C ILE A 3 -25.04 9.34 -25.51
N VAL A 4 -25.19 10.35 -24.66
CA VAL A 4 -24.21 11.41 -24.45
C VAL A 4 -23.35 11.02 -23.26
N GLU A 5 -22.09 10.68 -23.50
CA GLU A 5 -21.10 10.55 -22.43
C GLU A 5 -20.43 11.92 -22.24
N CYS A 6 -20.73 12.58 -21.12
CA CYS A 6 -19.94 13.73 -20.69
C CYS A 6 -18.67 13.24 -19.99
N PRO A 7 -17.47 13.65 -20.42
CA PRO A 7 -16.28 13.48 -19.61
C PRO A 7 -16.46 14.27 -18.31
N LYS A 8 -16.11 13.64 -17.18
CA LYS A 8 -16.24 14.23 -15.84
C LYS A 8 -15.38 15.49 -15.71
N SER A 9 -15.92 16.66 -16.02
CA SER A 9 -15.35 17.95 -15.60
C SER A 9 -16.25 19.16 -15.87
N VAL A 10 -17.56 19.14 -15.59
CA VAL A 10 -18.33 20.39 -15.44
C VAL A 10 -19.43 20.17 -14.39
N GLY A 11 -19.34 20.88 -13.26
CA GLY A 11 -20.40 20.94 -12.27
C GLY A 11 -21.53 21.82 -12.81
N ILE A 12 -22.72 21.26 -12.99
CA ILE A 12 -23.95 22.01 -13.21
C ILE A 12 -24.80 21.79 -11.97
N ASP A 13 -24.96 22.84 -11.17
CA ASP A 13 -25.84 22.87 -10.01
C ASP A 13 -27.31 22.86 -10.47
N THR A 14 -28.06 21.85 -10.04
CA THR A 14 -29.53 21.90 -10.07
C THR A 14 -30.08 21.63 -8.68
N TYR A 15 -30.79 22.61 -8.14
CA TYR A 15 -31.43 22.59 -6.81
C TYR A 15 -32.41 21.40 -6.65
N PRO A 16 -32.49 20.79 -5.45
CA PRO A 16 -33.27 19.57 -5.24
C PRO A 16 -34.74 19.87 -4.92
N THR A 17 -35.66 19.20 -5.60
CA THR A 17 -37.02 19.01 -5.08
C THR A 17 -37.03 17.68 -4.31
N ARG A 18 -37.31 17.75 -3.00
CA ARG A 18 -37.40 16.61 -2.08
C ARG A 18 -38.45 15.59 -2.53
N VAL A 19 -38.11 14.29 -2.56
CA VAL A 19 -38.81 13.18 -1.86
C VAL A 19 -37.88 11.95 -1.75
N GLY A 20 -37.77 11.37 -0.54
CA GLY A 20 -37.70 9.91 -0.33
C GLY A 20 -36.35 9.18 -0.33
N HIS A 21 -36.05 8.50 0.79
CA HIS A 21 -34.88 7.67 1.07
C HIS A 21 -34.59 6.52 0.06
N GLY A 22 -33.28 6.24 -0.12
CA GLY A 22 -32.75 4.87 -0.08
C GLY A 22 -32.24 4.26 -1.40
N HIS A 23 -30.92 4.00 -1.44
CA HIS A 23 -30.14 3.22 -2.42
C HIS A 23 -29.58 3.97 -3.65
N GLY A 24 -28.24 3.95 -3.74
CA GLY A 24 -27.45 4.65 -4.73
C GLY A 24 -27.63 4.08 -6.13
N HIS A 25 -28.54 4.67 -6.89
CA HIS A 25 -28.66 4.49 -8.32
C HIS A 25 -27.67 5.36 -9.07
N ALA A 26 -26.99 4.80 -10.07
CA ALA A 26 -26.42 5.59 -11.16
C ALA A 26 -27.57 6.32 -11.87
N THR A 27 -27.58 7.65 -11.82
CA THR A 27 -28.61 8.46 -12.48
C THR A 27 -28.40 8.44 -13.99
N LEU A 28 -29.13 7.57 -14.69
CA LEU A 28 -29.28 7.63 -16.14
C LEU A 28 -30.28 8.75 -16.46
N VAL A 29 -29.79 9.92 -16.88
CA VAL A 29 -30.66 11.02 -17.33
C VAL A 29 -31.25 10.63 -18.69
N ARG A 30 -32.54 10.28 -18.72
CA ARG A 30 -33.27 9.93 -19.93
C ARG A 30 -33.77 11.23 -20.57
N VAL A 31 -33.03 11.79 -21.52
CA VAL A 31 -33.48 12.97 -22.28
C VAL A 31 -34.32 12.51 -23.47
N SER A 32 -35.60 12.92 -23.51
CA SER A 32 -36.54 12.63 -24.58
C SER A 32 -36.12 13.31 -25.90
N VAL A 33 -36.26 12.60 -27.03
CA VAL A 33 -35.71 12.95 -28.36
C VAL A 33 -36.11 14.35 -28.85
N LEU A 34 -37.30 14.86 -28.52
CA LEU A 34 -37.72 16.22 -28.93
C LEU A 34 -36.93 17.35 -28.22
N HIS A 35 -36.38 17.12 -27.03
CA HIS A 35 -35.54 18.11 -26.35
C HIS A 35 -34.09 18.09 -26.86
N SER A 36 -33.65 17.02 -27.52
CA SER A 36 -32.25 16.85 -27.95
C SER A 36 -31.86 17.71 -29.17
N VAL A 37 -32.81 18.03 -30.05
CA VAL A 37 -32.53 18.87 -31.23
C VAL A 37 -32.55 20.35 -30.85
N ALA A 38 -33.47 20.77 -29.98
CA ALA A 38 -33.53 22.14 -29.47
C ALA A 38 -32.31 22.50 -28.60
N LEU A 39 -31.81 21.55 -27.79
CA LEU A 39 -30.59 21.75 -27.01
C LEU A 39 -29.34 21.89 -27.89
N CYS A 40 -29.33 21.25 -29.07
CA CYS A 40 -28.21 21.30 -30.01
C CYS A 40 -28.15 22.65 -30.75
N VAL A 41 -29.29 23.30 -30.97
CA VAL A 41 -29.36 24.63 -31.61
C VAL A 41 -29.16 25.77 -30.60
N LEU A 42 -29.53 25.60 -29.32
CA LEU A 42 -29.43 26.66 -28.30
C LEU A 42 -28.02 26.85 -27.70
N ILE A 43 -27.08 25.91 -27.89
CA ILE A 43 -25.73 25.95 -27.25
C ILE A 43 -24.62 26.20 -28.31
N GLN A 44 -24.89 27.01 -29.33
CA GLN A 44 -23.85 27.43 -30.29
C GLN A 44 -22.93 28.54 -29.76
N GLN A 45 -23.04 28.95 -28.49
CA GLN A 45 -22.30 30.08 -27.91
C GLN A 45 -21.24 29.72 -26.85
N PHE A 46 -20.96 28.44 -26.58
CA PHE A 46 -19.83 28.06 -25.72
C PHE A 46 -18.77 27.32 -26.54
N GLN A 47 -17.64 27.99 -26.79
CA GLN A 47 -16.43 27.35 -27.33
C GLN A 47 -15.97 26.25 -26.36
N ASP A 48 -15.57 25.11 -26.92
CA ASP A 48 -14.96 23.94 -26.27
C ASP A 48 -15.89 22.83 -25.73
N ILE A 49 -16.95 22.45 -26.46
CA ILE A 49 -17.66 21.18 -26.24
C ILE A 49 -17.52 20.27 -27.45
N THR A 50 -16.83 19.13 -27.28
CA THR A 50 -16.76 18.06 -28.28
C THR A 50 -17.77 16.98 -27.95
N PHE A 51 -18.69 16.68 -28.87
CA PHE A 51 -19.70 15.64 -28.70
C PHE A 51 -19.26 14.33 -29.33
N PHE A 52 -19.26 13.26 -28.54
CA PHE A 52 -19.15 11.89 -29.04
C PHE A 52 -20.55 11.26 -29.04
N TRP A 53 -20.97 10.74 -30.18
CA TRP A 53 -22.21 9.98 -30.30
C TRP A 53 -21.94 8.62 -30.93
N ARG A 54 -22.64 7.59 -30.44
CA ARG A 54 -22.61 6.24 -30.99
C ARG A 54 -24.04 5.72 -31.14
N ARG A 55 -24.36 5.18 -32.32
CA ARG A 55 -25.59 4.42 -32.57
C ARG A 55 -25.37 2.97 -32.13
N ARG A 56 -26.36 2.40 -31.44
CA ARG A 56 -26.40 0.99 -31.00
C ARG A 56 -27.51 0.30 -31.77
N GLY A 57 -27.19 -0.75 -32.52
CA GLY A 57 -28.11 -1.43 -33.43
C GLY A 57 -28.46 -0.64 -34.69
N GLY A 58 -29.27 -1.25 -35.55
CA GLY A 58 -29.60 -0.76 -36.87
C GLY A 58 -28.40 -0.77 -37.83
N SER A 59 -28.66 -0.32 -39.06
CA SER A 59 -27.66 -0.36 -40.12
C SER A 59 -26.44 0.51 -39.81
N SER A 60 -25.25 -0.02 -40.06
CA SER A 60 -23.93 0.61 -39.82
C SER A 60 -23.60 1.77 -40.78
N SER A 61 -24.53 2.19 -41.62
CA SER A 61 -24.33 3.29 -42.57
C SER A 61 -24.14 4.64 -41.86
N LYS A 62 -22.92 5.18 -41.91
CA LYS A 62 -22.50 6.40 -41.18
C LYS A 62 -23.29 7.65 -41.57
N ASN A 63 -23.77 7.74 -42.81
CA ASN A 63 -24.38 8.96 -43.37
C ASN A 63 -25.92 8.89 -43.45
N MET A 64 -26.55 7.91 -42.81
CA MET A 64 -28.00 7.77 -42.82
C MET A 64 -28.67 8.73 -41.80
N PRO A 65 -29.73 9.47 -42.18
CA PRO A 65 -30.45 10.34 -41.25
C PRO A 65 -31.14 9.52 -40.14
N HIS A 66 -31.39 10.17 -39.00
CA HIS A 66 -31.79 9.48 -37.77
C HIS A 66 -33.14 8.75 -37.88
N ASP A 67 -34.10 9.35 -38.57
CA ASP A 67 -35.43 8.81 -38.86
C ASP A 67 -35.36 7.48 -39.63
N LYS A 68 -34.54 7.42 -40.68
CA LYS A 68 -34.30 6.19 -41.47
C LYS A 68 -33.55 5.15 -40.66
N TRP A 69 -32.54 5.56 -39.88
CA TRP A 69 -31.82 4.64 -39.01
C TRP A 69 -32.74 4.01 -37.96
N CYS A 70 -33.63 4.79 -37.34
CA CYS A 70 -34.59 4.27 -36.34
C CYS A 70 -35.45 3.13 -36.90
N GLN A 71 -35.82 3.19 -38.18
CA GLN A 71 -36.57 2.12 -38.83
C GLN A 71 -35.74 0.83 -38.98
N THR A 72 -34.42 0.93 -39.10
CA THR A 72 -33.52 -0.24 -39.22
C THR A 72 -33.23 -0.93 -37.89
N VAL A 73 -33.46 -0.26 -36.74
CA VAL A 73 -33.15 -0.82 -35.41
C VAL A 73 -33.96 -2.09 -35.11
N GLN A 74 -35.21 -2.18 -35.59
CA GLN A 74 -36.04 -3.37 -35.40
C GLN A 74 -35.52 -4.58 -36.20
N LEU A 75 -34.83 -4.34 -37.31
CA LEU A 75 -34.28 -5.39 -38.18
C LEU A 75 -32.92 -5.88 -37.66
N GLU A 76 -32.13 -4.98 -37.06
CA GLU A 76 -30.80 -5.28 -36.53
C GLU A 76 -30.68 -4.78 -35.07
N PRO A 77 -31.41 -5.38 -34.11
CA PRO A 77 -31.38 -4.93 -32.72
C PRO A 77 -30.02 -5.22 -32.07
N GLU A 78 -29.52 -4.28 -31.26
CA GLU A 78 -28.35 -4.45 -30.41
C GLU A 78 -28.72 -4.21 -28.94
N VAL A 79 -27.95 -4.79 -28.03
CA VAL A 79 -28.15 -4.60 -26.59
C VAL A 79 -27.88 -3.14 -26.20
N ILE A 80 -28.95 -2.47 -25.79
CA ILE A 80 -28.93 -1.07 -25.34
C ILE A 80 -28.80 -0.92 -23.81
N SER A 81 -29.13 -1.97 -23.06
CA SER A 81 -29.10 -2.01 -21.60
C SER A 81 -28.93 -3.44 -21.13
N MET A 82 -28.15 -3.64 -20.06
CA MET A 82 -27.86 -4.95 -19.48
C MET A 82 -28.02 -4.90 -17.96
N SER A 83 -28.51 -5.99 -17.40
CA SER A 83 -28.42 -6.30 -15.97
C SER A 83 -27.38 -7.39 -15.77
N PHE A 84 -26.44 -7.18 -14.86
CA PHE A 84 -25.36 -8.15 -14.60
C PHE A 84 -25.67 -8.95 -13.33
N ILE A 85 -25.43 -10.25 -13.41
CA ILE A 85 -25.47 -11.18 -12.28
C ILE A 85 -24.02 -11.67 -12.09
N PRO A 86 -23.45 -11.61 -10.87
CA PRO A 86 -22.08 -12.04 -10.65
C PRO A 86 -21.96 -13.54 -10.89
N ILE A 87 -20.85 -13.96 -11.51
CA ILE A 87 -20.60 -15.38 -11.80
C ILE A 87 -20.60 -16.24 -10.53
N SER A 88 -20.27 -15.65 -9.36
CA SER A 88 -20.34 -16.33 -8.07
C SER A 88 -21.74 -16.84 -7.72
N SER A 89 -22.81 -16.22 -8.25
CA SER A 89 -24.19 -16.70 -8.07
C SER A 89 -24.43 -18.05 -8.76
N LEU A 90 -23.65 -18.38 -9.78
CA LEU A 90 -23.72 -19.68 -10.46
C LEU A 90 -22.96 -20.78 -9.72
N LEU A 91 -22.14 -20.42 -8.72
CA LEU A 91 -21.29 -21.35 -7.97
C LEU A 91 -21.83 -21.65 -6.57
N SER A 92 -23.10 -21.31 -6.30
CA SER A 92 -23.73 -21.59 -5.01
C SER A 92 -23.72 -23.09 -4.71
N GLY A 93 -23.19 -23.47 -3.54
CA GLY A 93 -23.10 -24.87 -3.12
C GLY A 93 -21.82 -25.60 -3.57
N ILE A 94 -20.93 -24.92 -4.28
CA ILE A 94 -19.58 -25.44 -4.59
C ILE A 94 -18.61 -24.98 -3.50
N ASP A 95 -17.87 -25.93 -2.94
CA ASP A 95 -16.81 -25.66 -1.97
C ASP A 95 -15.75 -24.74 -2.57
N GLY A 96 -15.35 -23.71 -1.80
CA GLY A 96 -14.35 -22.74 -2.25
C GLY A 96 -14.89 -21.61 -3.15
N SER A 97 -16.20 -21.56 -3.45
CA SER A 97 -16.84 -20.43 -4.15
C SER A 97 -16.59 -19.06 -3.49
N GLY A 98 -16.38 -19.04 -2.18
CA GLY A 98 -15.98 -17.85 -1.42
C GLY A 98 -14.63 -17.26 -1.87
N PHE A 99 -13.68 -18.07 -2.33
CA PHE A 99 -12.38 -17.58 -2.82
C PHE A 99 -12.53 -16.76 -4.10
N LEU A 100 -13.38 -17.21 -5.03
CA LEU A 100 -13.66 -16.45 -6.26
C LEU A 100 -14.37 -15.13 -5.94
N GLY A 101 -15.36 -15.15 -5.04
CA GLY A 101 -16.03 -13.93 -4.58
C GLY A 101 -15.04 -12.94 -3.97
N HIS A 102 -14.10 -13.43 -3.15
CA HIS A 102 -13.04 -12.61 -2.57
C HIS A 102 -12.11 -12.01 -3.66
N ALA A 103 -11.64 -12.82 -4.61
CA ALA A 103 -10.79 -12.35 -5.72
C ALA A 103 -11.49 -11.29 -6.59
N ILE A 104 -12.79 -11.47 -6.90
CA ILE A 104 -13.59 -10.49 -7.62
C ILE A 104 -13.68 -9.18 -6.83
N ASN A 105 -13.95 -9.25 -5.53
CA ASN A 105 -14.02 -8.06 -4.68
C ASN A 105 -12.69 -7.30 -4.63
N LEU A 106 -11.57 -8.02 -4.55
CA LEU A 106 -10.23 -7.43 -4.62
C LEU A 106 -9.99 -6.74 -5.98
N TYR A 107 -10.34 -7.39 -7.09
CA TYR A 107 -10.22 -6.81 -8.42
C TYR A 107 -11.09 -5.56 -8.59
N LEU A 108 -12.36 -5.59 -8.15
CA LEU A 108 -13.26 -4.45 -8.26
C LEU A 108 -12.80 -3.27 -7.39
N ARG A 109 -12.17 -3.53 -6.24
CA ARG A 109 -11.66 -2.51 -5.32
C ARG A 109 -10.36 -1.87 -5.82
N TYR A 110 -9.38 -2.67 -6.23
CA TYR A 110 -8.03 -2.18 -6.53
C TYR A 110 -7.73 -2.06 -8.03
N LYS A 111 -8.47 -2.78 -8.87
CA LYS A 111 -8.34 -2.81 -10.34
C LYS A 111 -6.89 -2.90 -10.82
N PRO A 112 -6.13 -3.91 -10.35
CA PRO A 112 -4.76 -4.11 -10.83
C PRO A 112 -4.76 -4.38 -12.34
N PRO A 113 -3.68 -4.05 -13.07
CA PRO A 113 -3.49 -4.46 -14.45
C PRO A 113 -3.63 -5.99 -14.59
N ILE A 114 -4.17 -6.44 -15.71
CA ILE A 114 -4.49 -7.87 -15.91
C ILE A 114 -3.22 -8.73 -15.90
N GLU A 115 -2.11 -8.16 -16.39
CA GLU A 115 -0.79 -8.78 -16.45
C GLU A 115 -0.21 -9.06 -15.06
N GLU A 116 -0.60 -8.26 -14.07
CA GLU A 116 -0.10 -8.33 -12.70
C GLU A 116 -1.12 -8.97 -11.73
N LEU A 117 -2.31 -9.33 -12.23
CA LEU A 117 -3.42 -9.80 -11.40
C LEU A 117 -3.07 -11.08 -10.63
N HIS A 118 -2.39 -12.03 -11.28
CA HIS A 118 -1.99 -13.28 -10.64
C HIS A 118 -1.12 -13.02 -9.41
N GLN A 119 -0.05 -12.24 -9.59
CA GLN A 119 0.87 -11.91 -8.53
C GLN A 119 0.22 -11.04 -7.44
N PHE A 120 -0.61 -10.08 -7.84
CA PHE A 120 -1.39 -9.29 -6.90
C PHE A 120 -2.22 -10.18 -5.98
N LEU A 121 -2.98 -11.13 -6.54
CA LEU A 121 -3.84 -12.04 -5.77
C LEU A 121 -3.02 -12.95 -4.84
N GLU A 122 -1.87 -13.46 -5.29
CA GLU A 122 -0.99 -14.27 -4.43
C GLU A 122 -0.46 -13.50 -3.20
N PHE A 123 -0.33 -12.18 -3.29
CA PHE A 123 0.11 -11.33 -2.18
C PHE A 123 -1.03 -10.84 -1.28
N GLN A 124 -2.29 -11.23 -1.58
CA GLN A 124 -3.46 -10.93 -0.73
C GLN A 124 -3.64 -11.96 0.38
N LEU A 125 -2.52 -12.35 0.99
CA LEU A 125 -2.48 -13.22 2.16
C LEU A 125 -2.58 -12.39 3.44
N PRO A 126 -3.09 -12.97 4.54
CA PRO A 126 -3.06 -12.32 5.85
C PRO A 126 -1.66 -11.82 6.21
N ARG A 127 -1.59 -10.63 6.81
CA ARG A 127 -0.34 -10.01 7.26
C ARG A 127 -0.28 -10.02 8.77
N GLN A 128 0.87 -10.38 9.31
CA GLN A 128 1.13 -10.43 10.74
C GLN A 128 2.45 -9.75 11.07
N TRP A 129 2.58 -9.32 12.33
CA TRP A 129 3.79 -8.71 12.84
C TRP A 129 4.60 -9.74 13.63
N ALA A 130 5.90 -9.77 13.39
CA ALA A 130 6.88 -10.48 14.19
C ALA A 130 7.77 -9.46 14.94
N PRO A 131 8.07 -9.70 16.23
CA PRO A 131 7.47 -10.72 17.09
C PRO A 131 5.97 -10.49 17.30
N VAL A 132 5.19 -11.57 17.42
CA VAL A 132 3.75 -11.49 17.69
C VAL A 132 3.54 -10.95 19.10
N PHE A 133 2.56 -10.05 19.25
CA PHE A 133 2.25 -9.47 20.54
C PHE A 133 1.79 -10.56 21.52
N GLY A 134 2.57 -10.79 22.59
CA GLY A 134 2.31 -11.84 23.60
C GLY A 134 3.37 -12.94 23.68
N ASP A 135 4.22 -13.09 22.66
CA ASP A 135 5.34 -14.05 22.66
C ASP A 135 6.60 -13.53 23.36
N LEU A 136 6.59 -12.26 23.80
CA LEU A 136 7.56 -11.78 24.77
C LEU A 136 7.26 -12.49 26.09
N PRO A 137 8.14 -13.37 26.60
CA PRO A 137 7.86 -14.10 27.82
C PRO A 137 7.62 -13.10 28.94
N LEU A 138 6.38 -13.01 29.41
CA LEU A 138 6.00 -12.37 30.68
C LEU A 138 6.55 -13.16 31.89
N GLY A 139 7.36 -14.21 31.64
CA GLY A 139 8.04 -15.00 32.64
C GLY A 139 9.16 -14.22 33.34
N PRO A 140 9.61 -14.70 34.51
CA PRO A 140 10.67 -14.06 35.28
C PRO A 140 11.89 -13.86 34.40
N ASP A 141 12.34 -12.59 34.31
CA ASP A 141 13.45 -12.08 33.52
C ASP A 141 14.45 -13.19 33.14
N LYS A 142 14.40 -13.69 31.90
CA LYS A 142 15.59 -14.30 31.31
C LYS A 142 16.67 -13.24 31.46
N LYS A 143 17.69 -13.53 32.28
CA LYS A 143 18.87 -12.68 32.50
C LYS A 143 19.23 -12.04 31.16
N GLN A 144 18.94 -10.75 31.09
CA GLN A 144 18.99 -9.93 29.89
C GLN A 144 20.45 -9.96 29.41
N GLN A 145 20.79 -10.88 28.51
CA GLN A 145 22.14 -11.02 27.98
C GLN A 145 22.45 -9.73 27.22
N ASN A 146 23.39 -8.94 27.73
CA ASN A 146 23.89 -7.68 27.17
C ASN A 146 22.80 -6.62 26.92
N VAL A 147 22.44 -5.93 28.00
CA VAL A 147 21.51 -4.78 27.97
C VAL A 147 22.22 -3.54 27.44
N ALA A 148 22.41 -3.47 26.13
CA ALA A 148 22.91 -2.26 25.51
C ALA A 148 21.90 -1.11 25.67
N SER A 149 22.40 0.11 25.85
CA SER A 149 21.54 1.28 26.01
C SER A 149 22.11 2.53 25.36
N LEU A 150 21.19 3.36 24.88
CA LEU A 150 21.46 4.70 24.37
C LEU A 150 21.10 5.71 25.46
N GLN A 151 22.03 6.63 25.72
CA GLN A 151 21.84 7.71 26.67
C GLN A 151 21.93 9.05 25.94
N PHE A 152 20.90 9.90 26.09
CA PHE A 152 20.81 11.16 25.33
C PHE A 152 21.35 12.38 26.10
N SER A 153 21.63 12.24 27.39
CA SER A 153 22.30 13.25 28.21
C SER A 153 22.99 12.60 29.42
N PHE A 154 24.02 13.24 29.98
CA PHE A 154 24.87 12.69 31.06
C PHE A 154 24.11 12.06 32.24
N MET A 155 22.97 12.62 32.64
CA MET A 155 22.05 12.07 33.68
C MET A 155 20.63 11.87 33.13
N GLY A 156 20.52 11.66 31.82
CA GLY A 156 19.25 11.52 31.11
C GLY A 156 18.63 10.13 31.18
N PRO A 157 17.40 9.99 30.65
CA PRO A 157 16.77 8.69 30.51
C PRO A 157 17.59 7.81 29.54
N LYS A 158 17.66 6.52 29.87
CA LYS A 158 18.28 5.49 29.03
C LYS A 158 17.20 4.82 28.18
N LEU A 159 17.49 4.66 26.89
CA LEU A 159 16.72 3.83 25.97
C LEU A 159 17.48 2.52 25.80
N TYR A 160 16.93 1.45 26.35
CA TYR A 160 17.47 0.11 26.16
C TYR A 160 17.24 -0.34 24.72
N VAL A 161 18.08 -1.24 24.22
CA VAL A 161 17.96 -1.77 22.86
C VAL A 161 17.75 -3.28 22.96
N ASN A 162 16.67 -3.77 22.36
CA ASN A 162 16.42 -5.19 22.17
C ASN A 162 17.28 -5.66 20.98
N ALA A 163 18.34 -6.41 21.28
CA ALA A 163 19.26 -6.98 20.30
C ALA A 163 18.85 -8.39 19.85
N ASN A 164 17.70 -8.90 20.29
CA ASN A 164 17.19 -10.19 19.86
C ASN A 164 16.89 -10.16 18.36
N GLU A 165 17.22 -11.26 17.70
CA GLU A 165 16.99 -11.41 16.27
C GLU A 165 15.51 -11.70 15.99
N VAL A 166 14.93 -10.92 15.08
CA VAL A 166 13.57 -11.11 14.60
C VAL A 166 13.68 -11.74 13.22
N GLU A 167 13.52 -13.06 13.15
CA GLU A 167 13.47 -13.81 11.89
C GLU A 167 12.04 -14.24 11.60
N VAL A 168 11.62 -14.11 10.34
CA VAL A 168 10.31 -14.58 9.85
C VAL A 168 10.44 -15.80 8.93
N GLY A 169 11.62 -16.44 8.91
CA GLY A 169 11.91 -17.55 8.01
C GLY A 169 11.82 -17.13 6.54
N ASN A 170 11.17 -17.95 5.72
CA ASN A 170 11.01 -17.70 4.27
C ASN A 170 9.84 -16.76 3.93
N MET A 171 9.26 -16.12 4.93
CA MET A 171 8.08 -15.28 4.78
C MET A 171 8.43 -13.91 4.20
N PRO A 172 7.79 -13.48 3.10
CA PRO A 172 8.07 -12.16 2.55
C PRO A 172 7.69 -11.05 3.53
N VAL A 173 8.67 -10.22 3.89
CA VAL A 173 8.45 -9.02 4.68
C VAL A 173 7.85 -7.94 3.78
N THR A 174 6.75 -7.36 4.21
CA THR A 174 5.98 -6.32 3.48
C THR A 174 5.99 -4.97 4.20
N GLY A 175 6.57 -4.91 5.41
CA GLY A 175 6.71 -3.69 6.17
C GLY A 175 7.59 -3.84 7.41
N MET A 176 7.98 -2.72 7.99
CA MET A 176 8.82 -2.67 9.18
C MET A 176 8.43 -1.47 10.05
N ARG A 177 8.64 -1.58 11.36
CA ARG A 177 8.46 -0.45 12.29
C ARG A 177 9.44 -0.51 13.45
N LEU A 178 9.73 0.66 14.02
CA LEU A 178 10.35 0.78 15.34
C LEU A 178 9.26 0.70 16.40
N TYR A 179 9.54 0.00 17.50
CA TYR A 179 8.59 -0.19 18.58
C TYR A 179 9.26 0.02 19.95
N LEU A 180 8.50 0.52 20.93
CA LEU A 180 8.97 0.68 22.30
C LEU A 180 8.31 -0.35 23.22
N GLU A 181 9.06 -1.40 23.54
CA GLU A 181 8.62 -2.53 24.36
C GLU A 181 8.74 -2.27 25.86
N GLY A 182 8.04 -3.11 26.63
CA GLY A 182 8.05 -3.12 28.09
C GLY A 182 7.06 -2.16 28.73
N LYS A 183 6.76 -2.38 30.02
CA LYS A 183 5.80 -1.58 30.81
C LYS A 183 6.14 -0.08 30.87
N ARG A 184 7.42 0.26 30.69
CA ARG A 184 7.93 1.64 30.72
C ARG A 184 8.17 2.23 29.32
N SER A 185 7.88 1.47 28.25
CA SER A 185 8.16 1.84 26.85
C SER A 185 9.57 2.38 26.68
N ASN A 186 10.54 1.67 27.24
CA ASN A 186 11.94 2.11 27.33
C ASN A 186 12.93 1.15 26.68
N CYS A 187 12.43 0.14 25.96
CA CYS A 187 13.24 -0.79 25.17
C CYS A 187 12.89 -0.61 23.69
N LEU A 188 13.86 -0.17 22.88
CA LEU A 188 13.72 -0.06 21.44
C LEU A 188 13.81 -1.45 20.81
N ALA A 189 12.81 -1.81 20.01
CA ALA A 189 12.74 -3.04 19.25
C ALA A 189 12.36 -2.76 17.79
N ILE A 190 12.64 -3.73 16.92
CA ILE A 190 12.29 -3.71 15.51
C ILE A 190 11.25 -4.79 15.26
N HIS A 191 10.14 -4.43 14.62
CA HIS A 191 9.10 -5.38 14.25
C HIS A 191 9.00 -5.46 12.74
N LEU A 192 8.77 -6.67 12.22
CA LEU A 192 8.64 -6.97 10.80
C LEU A 192 7.21 -7.39 10.50
N GLN A 193 6.57 -6.74 9.53
CA GLN A 193 5.29 -7.20 8.99
C GLN A 193 5.58 -8.18 7.87
N HIS A 194 5.06 -9.39 7.97
CA HIS A 194 5.24 -10.43 6.96
C HIS A 194 3.90 -11.05 6.58
N LEU A 195 3.87 -11.73 5.44
CA LEU A 195 2.71 -12.55 5.05
C LEU A 195 2.54 -13.72 6.05
N SER A 196 1.39 -14.38 6.07
CA SER A 196 1.13 -15.55 6.90
C SER A 196 1.60 -16.87 6.27
N SER A 197 1.61 -16.94 4.94
CA SER A 197 2.17 -18.05 4.15
C SER A 197 2.98 -17.57 2.95
N VAL A 198 3.96 -18.35 2.53
CA VAL A 198 4.82 -18.00 1.39
C VAL A 198 3.98 -18.11 0.10
N PRO A 199 3.94 -17.08 -0.78
CA PRO A 199 3.29 -17.19 -2.08
C PRO A 199 3.88 -18.35 -2.90
N LYS A 200 3.06 -19.08 -3.65
CA LYS A 200 3.50 -20.33 -4.32
C LYS A 200 4.62 -20.08 -5.33
N SER A 201 4.51 -18.97 -6.06
CA SER A 201 5.51 -18.53 -7.01
C SER A 201 6.82 -18.11 -6.34
N PHE A 202 6.78 -17.75 -5.05
CA PHE A 202 7.82 -17.00 -4.39
C PHE A 202 8.59 -17.87 -3.40
N GLN A 203 9.62 -18.59 -3.85
CA GLN A 203 10.39 -19.49 -3.00
C GLN A 203 11.75 -18.88 -2.65
N PRO A 204 11.88 -18.13 -1.53
CA PRO A 204 13.16 -17.64 -1.09
C PRO A 204 14.01 -18.78 -0.55
N HIS A 205 15.25 -18.83 -1.04
CA HIS A 205 16.29 -19.70 -0.50
C HIS A 205 17.14 -18.89 0.47
N TYR A 206 17.33 -19.45 1.66
CA TYR A 206 18.23 -18.86 2.65
C TYR A 206 19.67 -19.14 2.21
N GLU A 207 20.36 -18.11 1.77
CA GLU A 207 21.81 -18.20 1.57
C GLU A 207 22.47 -17.92 2.92
N SER A 208 22.96 -18.97 3.58
CA SER A 208 23.74 -18.77 4.79
C SER A 208 25.09 -18.14 4.42
N GLY A 209 25.40 -17.01 5.05
CA GLY A 209 26.78 -16.52 5.08
C GLY A 209 27.11 -15.29 4.25
N GLN A 210 26.24 -14.29 4.15
CA GLN A 210 26.76 -12.93 3.95
C GLN A 210 27.04 -12.28 5.31
N ASN A 211 28.24 -12.58 5.83
CA ASN A 211 28.91 -11.69 6.78
C ASN A 211 29.16 -10.37 6.04
N TYR A 212 28.17 -9.48 6.00
CA TYR A 212 28.41 -8.09 5.63
C TYR A 212 29.33 -7.52 6.70
N SER A 213 30.64 -7.62 6.44
CA SER A 213 31.70 -6.96 7.17
C SER A 213 31.55 -5.46 6.96
N ASN A 214 30.53 -4.88 7.60
CA ASN A 214 30.31 -3.46 7.53
C ASN A 214 31.08 -2.84 8.68
N SER A 215 32.37 -2.63 8.43
CA SER A 215 33.07 -1.48 8.99
C SER A 215 32.36 -0.23 8.46
N TYR A 216 31.27 0.17 9.12
CA TYR A 216 30.52 1.35 8.72
C TYR A 216 31.41 2.58 8.88
N ASP A 217 31.54 3.34 7.81
CA ASP A 217 32.27 4.59 7.83
C ASP A 217 31.60 5.55 8.83
N ARG A 218 32.42 6.17 9.70
CA ARG A 218 32.00 7.14 10.72
C ARG A 218 31.23 8.32 10.12
N ARG A 219 31.33 8.57 8.82
CA ARG A 219 30.50 9.56 8.10
C ARG A 219 29.00 9.32 8.21
N TYR A 220 28.57 8.09 8.44
CA TYR A 220 27.15 7.73 8.60
C TYR A 220 26.66 7.86 10.04
N TYR A 221 27.48 8.35 10.97
CA TYR A 221 27.11 8.45 12.39
C TYR A 221 26.42 9.79 12.66
N GLU A 222 25.11 9.74 12.80
CA GLU A 222 24.30 10.92 13.09
C GLU A 222 23.92 10.98 14.58
N LYS A 223 23.93 12.19 15.15
CA LYS A 223 23.65 12.42 16.57
C LYS A 223 22.16 12.45 16.83
N VAL A 224 21.69 11.70 17.84
CA VAL A 224 20.29 11.75 18.27
C VAL A 224 20.11 12.88 19.31
N GLN A 225 19.36 13.91 18.93
CA GLN A 225 19.22 15.18 19.65
C GLN A 225 20.54 15.97 19.85
N GLY A 226 20.42 17.24 20.25
CA GLY A 226 21.54 18.20 20.23
C GLY A 226 22.73 17.90 21.16
N LYS A 227 22.66 16.88 22.03
CA LYS A 227 23.78 16.47 22.91
C LYS A 227 24.36 15.14 22.41
N SER A 228 25.68 15.09 22.24
CA SER A 228 26.38 14.07 21.43
C SER A 228 26.70 12.74 22.13
N PHE A 229 25.83 12.21 22.98
CA PHE A 229 26.10 10.98 23.74
C PHE A 229 25.75 9.70 22.99
N SER A 230 24.70 9.73 22.15
CA SER A 230 24.26 8.59 21.35
C SER A 230 24.21 8.95 19.87
N HIS A 231 24.69 8.04 19.03
CA HIS A 231 24.63 8.17 17.58
C HIS A 231 23.84 7.00 16.99
N VAL A 232 23.40 7.19 15.76
CA VAL A 232 22.74 6.17 14.94
C VAL A 232 23.53 6.07 13.64
N CYS A 233 23.83 4.85 13.22
CA CYS A 233 24.38 4.61 11.89
C CYS A 233 23.26 4.71 10.86
N THR A 234 23.35 5.68 9.95
CA THR A 234 22.37 5.94 8.88
C THR A 234 22.76 5.34 7.53
N ALA A 235 23.77 4.45 7.53
CA ALA A 235 24.18 3.72 6.34
C ALA A 235 23.02 2.85 5.82
N PRO A 236 22.80 2.80 4.49
CA PRO A 236 21.83 1.89 3.91
C PRO A 236 22.23 0.43 4.20
N VAL A 237 21.25 -0.38 4.59
CA VAL A 237 21.40 -1.83 4.74
C VAL A 237 20.55 -2.47 3.65
N GLU A 238 21.22 -2.91 2.59
CA GLU A 238 20.64 -3.52 1.40
C GLU A 238 21.59 -4.63 0.90
N SER A 239 21.05 -5.59 0.16
CA SER A 239 21.85 -6.61 -0.52
C SER A 239 22.39 -6.06 -1.83
N ASP A 240 23.58 -6.53 -2.24
CA ASP A 240 24.14 -6.27 -3.57
C ASP A 240 23.37 -7.02 -4.68
N ASP A 241 22.57 -8.02 -4.29
CA ASP A 241 21.70 -8.78 -5.18
C ASP A 241 20.27 -8.21 -5.19
N ASP A 242 19.82 -7.76 -6.37
CA ASP A 242 18.49 -7.17 -6.57
C ASP A 242 17.33 -8.17 -6.35
N LEU A 243 17.61 -9.48 -6.34
CA LEU A 243 16.63 -10.56 -6.10
C LEU A 243 16.55 -11.00 -4.64
N SER A 244 17.29 -10.32 -3.76
CA SER A 244 17.26 -10.57 -2.32
C SER A 244 16.17 -9.76 -1.62
N ILE A 245 15.46 -10.41 -0.70
CA ILE A 245 14.47 -9.78 0.18
C ILE A 245 14.91 -9.86 1.63
N VAL A 246 14.37 -8.97 2.46
CA VAL A 246 14.56 -9.03 3.91
C VAL A 246 13.67 -10.10 4.51
N THR A 247 14.27 -10.98 5.32
CA THR A 247 13.62 -12.05 6.08
C THR A 247 13.86 -11.97 7.58
N GLY A 248 14.75 -11.07 8.01
CA GLY A 248 15.01 -10.85 9.41
C GLY A 248 15.70 -9.52 9.70
N ALA A 249 15.68 -9.12 10.97
CA ALA A 249 16.33 -7.90 11.41
C ALA A 249 16.75 -8.00 12.88
N ARG A 250 17.82 -7.28 13.23
CA ARG A 250 18.25 -7.09 14.61
C ARG A 250 18.95 -5.77 14.80
N PHE A 251 19.00 -5.32 16.05
CA PHE A 251 19.85 -4.20 16.43
C PHE A 251 21.18 -4.67 17.00
N GLU A 252 22.20 -3.84 16.78
CA GLU A 252 23.51 -3.97 17.39
C GLU A 252 23.89 -2.61 17.96
N VAL A 253 24.52 -2.59 19.13
CA VAL A 253 25.02 -1.34 19.72
C VAL A 253 26.53 -1.48 19.87
N GLY A 254 27.25 -0.63 19.14
CA GLY A 254 28.70 -0.55 19.24
C GLY A 254 29.14 0.67 20.04
N GLU A 255 30.38 0.63 20.52
CA GLU A 255 31.02 1.75 21.20
C GLU A 255 32.01 2.44 20.27
N SER A 256 31.96 3.77 20.18
CA SER A 256 32.90 4.59 19.42
C SER A 256 33.47 5.68 20.32
N GLY A 257 34.50 5.33 21.09
CA GLY A 257 35.03 6.19 22.15
C GLY A 257 34.06 6.26 23.32
N MET A 258 33.69 7.47 23.77
CA MET A 258 32.72 7.66 24.87
C MET A 258 31.24 7.69 24.40
N LYS A 259 30.96 7.18 23.21
CA LYS A 259 29.65 7.29 22.55
C LYS A 259 29.13 5.91 22.18
N SER A 260 27.86 5.65 22.44
CA SER A 260 27.18 4.48 21.89
C SER A 260 26.61 4.79 20.49
N VAL A 261 26.69 3.81 19.60
CA VAL A 261 26.19 3.89 18.22
C VAL A 261 25.22 2.75 17.99
N LEU A 262 24.00 3.07 17.57
CA LEU A 262 22.99 2.10 17.17
C LEU A 262 23.17 1.71 15.71
N PHE A 263 23.19 0.41 15.44
CA PHE A 263 23.27 -0.19 14.11
C PHE A 263 22.03 -1.05 13.84
N LEU A 264 21.58 -1.03 12.59
CA LEU A 264 20.59 -1.96 12.07
C LEU A 264 21.31 -3.05 11.27
N ARG A 265 20.94 -4.30 11.51
CA ARG A 265 21.36 -5.45 10.71
C ARG A 265 20.13 -6.12 10.11
N LEU A 266 20.22 -6.50 8.85
CA LEU A 266 19.16 -7.19 8.13
C LEU A 266 19.68 -8.55 7.67
N HIS A 267 18.76 -9.50 7.64
CA HIS A 267 18.96 -10.85 7.13
C HIS A 267 18.22 -10.92 5.79
N PHE A 268 18.91 -11.46 4.78
CA PHE A 268 18.40 -11.52 3.42
C PHE A 268 18.24 -12.96 2.97
N ALA A 269 17.26 -13.19 2.10
CA ALA A 269 17.10 -14.44 1.37
C ALA A 269 16.91 -14.14 -0.11
N ARG A 270 17.52 -14.94 -0.98
CA ARG A 270 17.44 -14.77 -2.44
C ARG A 270 16.20 -15.49 -2.97
N VAL A 271 15.44 -14.83 -3.84
CA VAL A 271 14.24 -15.42 -4.46
C VAL A 271 14.60 -16.01 -5.82
N ALA A 272 14.67 -17.34 -5.90
CA ALA A 272 14.98 -18.04 -7.14
C ALA A 272 13.85 -17.90 -8.18
N GLY A 273 14.21 -17.88 -9.48
CA GLY A 273 13.23 -17.80 -10.58
C GLY A 273 12.49 -16.46 -10.69
N SER A 274 12.88 -15.46 -9.90
CA SER A 274 12.26 -14.13 -9.90
C SER A 274 13.02 -13.13 -10.79
N THR A 275 12.29 -12.13 -11.25
CA THR A 275 12.80 -10.99 -12.00
C THR A 275 12.33 -9.70 -11.36
N VAL A 276 13.15 -8.65 -11.47
CA VAL A 276 12.82 -7.33 -10.95
C VAL A 276 11.85 -6.65 -11.92
N VAL A 277 10.59 -6.53 -11.52
CA VAL A 277 9.54 -5.86 -12.33
C VAL A 277 9.79 -4.35 -12.41
N LYS A 278 10.29 -3.78 -11.31
CA LYS A 278 10.54 -2.35 -11.20
C LYS A 278 11.71 -2.08 -10.28
N LYS A 279 12.47 -1.03 -10.60
CA LYS A 279 13.59 -0.58 -9.77
C LYS A 279 13.14 -0.40 -8.30
N PRO A 280 13.91 -0.91 -7.33
CA PRO A 280 13.60 -0.73 -5.93
C PRO A 280 13.46 0.74 -5.53
N VAL A 281 12.49 1.05 -4.67
CA VAL A 281 12.16 2.42 -4.28
C VAL A 281 12.22 2.57 -2.77
N TRP A 282 13.01 3.55 -2.32
CA TRP A 282 13.00 4.00 -0.93
C TRP A 282 11.69 4.71 -0.59
N ASP A 283 11.19 4.46 0.60
CA ASP A 283 10.02 5.15 1.08
C ASP A 283 10.27 6.66 1.27
N GLY A 284 9.27 7.47 0.92
CA GLY A 284 9.39 8.93 0.83
C GLY A 284 10.16 9.46 -0.40
N SER A 285 10.47 8.61 -1.40
CA SER A 285 10.97 9.09 -2.69
C SER A 285 9.85 9.81 -3.48
N PRO A 286 10.12 10.99 -4.07
CA PRO A 286 9.11 11.76 -4.81
C PRO A 286 8.53 11.04 -6.04
N ALA A 287 9.11 9.91 -6.46
CA ALA A 287 8.75 9.17 -7.67
C ALA A 287 7.34 8.52 -7.66
N LEU A 288 6.65 8.44 -6.52
CA LEU A 288 5.28 7.89 -6.43
C LEU A 288 4.24 8.87 -5.89
N VAL A 289 4.63 10.11 -5.54
CA VAL A 289 3.69 11.14 -5.04
C VAL A 289 3.04 11.93 -6.20
N GLN A 290 3.48 11.72 -7.43
CA GLN A 290 2.97 12.43 -8.61
C GLN A 290 2.24 11.52 -9.60
N LYS A 291 1.06 11.02 -9.22
CA LYS A 291 -0.03 10.69 -10.16
C LYS A 291 -1.42 11.03 -9.60
N SER A 292 -1.50 12.05 -8.74
CA SER A 292 -2.75 12.70 -8.36
C SER A 292 -2.54 14.20 -8.50
N GLY A 293 -3.31 14.82 -9.40
CA GLY A 293 -3.08 16.16 -9.95
C GLY A 293 -2.78 17.24 -8.91
N ILE A 294 -1.56 17.78 -8.98
CA ILE A 294 -1.15 18.97 -8.24
C ILE A 294 -1.40 20.18 -9.14
N LEU A 295 -2.64 20.68 -9.17
CA LEU A 295 -2.98 22.05 -9.58
C LEU A 295 -4.30 22.46 -8.92
N SER A 296 -4.30 22.75 -7.62
CA SER A 296 -5.39 23.48 -6.97
C SER A 296 -4.98 24.07 -5.62
N THR A 297 -3.78 24.64 -5.56
CA THR A 297 -3.41 25.48 -4.41
C THR A 297 -2.68 26.66 -4.97
N LEU A 298 -3.42 27.70 -5.33
CA LEU A 298 -3.05 29.11 -5.23
C LEU A 298 -4.25 29.90 -5.80
N ILE A 299 -4.66 30.95 -5.07
CA ILE A 299 -5.80 31.85 -5.30
C ILE A 299 -7.12 31.41 -4.63
N SER A 300 -7.32 31.83 -3.38
CA SER A 300 -8.33 32.85 -3.07
C SER A 300 -8.35 33.16 -1.57
N THR A 301 -8.23 34.44 -1.25
CA THR A 301 -8.26 35.01 0.08
C THR A 301 -9.70 35.31 0.53
N LYS A 302 -9.91 35.15 1.85
CA LYS A 302 -10.91 35.81 2.74
C LYS A 302 -12.16 35.00 3.14
N PHE A 303 -12.27 34.84 4.47
CA PHE A 303 -13.46 34.67 5.33
C PHE A 303 -14.43 33.52 5.06
N SER A 304 -14.34 32.44 5.85
CA SER A 304 -15.51 31.79 6.47
C SER A 304 -15.11 30.81 7.58
N THR A 305 -15.90 30.85 8.65
CA THR A 305 -15.91 30.06 9.87
C THR A 305 -15.98 28.53 9.66
N GLY A 306 -15.17 27.82 10.44
CA GLY A 306 -15.24 26.41 10.84
C GLY A 306 -16.18 25.44 10.11
N HIS A 307 -15.64 24.67 9.16
CA HIS A 307 -16.13 23.33 8.86
C HIS A 307 -14.95 22.36 8.79
N LYS A 308 -14.97 21.33 9.66
CA LYS A 308 -14.04 20.19 9.59
C LYS A 308 -14.21 19.50 8.23
N PRO A 309 -13.13 19.09 7.56
CA PRO A 309 -13.25 18.26 6.36
C PRO A 309 -13.98 16.95 6.70
N PRO A 310 -14.82 16.41 5.80
CA PRO A 310 -15.46 15.13 6.02
C PRO A 310 -14.40 14.04 6.24
N PRO A 311 -14.64 13.08 7.15
CA PRO A 311 -13.69 12.02 7.42
C PRO A 311 -13.41 11.25 6.13
N LYS A 312 -12.13 11.05 5.82
CA LYS A 312 -11.72 10.09 4.78
C LYS A 312 -12.36 8.73 5.14
N PRO A 313 -12.89 7.97 4.17
CA PRO A 313 -13.42 6.65 4.44
C PRO A 313 -12.35 5.83 5.16
N ALA A 314 -12.75 5.17 6.25
CA ALA A 314 -11.85 4.35 7.06
C ALA A 314 -11.13 3.34 6.17
N ASP A 315 -9.84 3.15 6.41
CA ASP A 315 -9.05 2.15 5.70
C ASP A 315 -9.55 0.76 6.13
N VAL A 316 -10.49 0.20 5.37
CA VAL A 316 -11.05 -1.12 5.67
C VAL A 316 -10.01 -2.16 5.29
N ASN A 317 -9.18 -2.52 6.27
CA ASN A 317 -8.24 -3.62 6.23
C ASN A 317 -9.03 -4.94 6.28
N ILE A 318 -9.04 -5.70 5.17
CA ILE A 318 -9.78 -6.96 5.02
C ILE A 318 -9.07 -8.14 5.71
N ASN A 319 -8.02 -7.90 6.51
CA ASN A 319 -7.47 -8.92 7.40
C ASN A 319 -8.38 -9.09 8.62
N SER A 320 -9.57 -9.65 8.40
CA SER A 320 -10.51 -10.07 9.45
C SER A 320 -9.99 -11.31 10.18
N ALA A 321 -8.98 -11.13 11.02
CA ALA A 321 -8.68 -11.94 12.20
C ALA A 321 -7.30 -11.54 12.75
N LEU A 322 -7.17 -10.34 13.33
CA LEU A 322 -6.17 -9.98 14.35
C LEU A 322 -6.42 -8.50 14.72
N TYR A 323 -6.34 -8.20 16.02
CA TYR A 323 -6.61 -6.88 16.60
C TYR A 323 -5.99 -5.73 15.76
N PRO A 324 -6.80 -4.85 15.13
CA PRO A 324 -6.29 -3.72 14.33
C PRO A 324 -5.64 -2.65 15.22
N GLU A 325 -6.10 -2.57 16.46
CA GLU A 325 -5.49 -1.77 17.51
C GLU A 325 -4.51 -2.67 18.25
N GLY A 326 -3.22 -2.35 18.16
CA GLY A 326 -2.28 -2.78 19.20
C GLY A 326 -2.83 -2.43 20.60
N PRO A 327 -2.25 -2.98 21.66
CA PRO A 327 -2.81 -2.86 23.00
C PRO A 327 -3.11 -1.41 23.36
N PRO A 328 -4.23 -1.13 24.08
CA PRO A 328 -4.56 0.21 24.52
C PRO A 328 -3.36 0.78 25.30
N THR A 329 -2.76 1.84 24.77
CA THR A 329 -1.52 2.39 25.31
C THR A 329 -1.83 3.06 26.66
N PRO A 330 -1.23 2.63 27.78
CA PRO A 330 -1.39 3.34 29.04
C PRO A 330 -0.77 4.74 28.93
N ALA A 331 -1.57 5.76 29.24
CA ALA A 331 -1.24 7.16 29.03
C ALA A 331 -0.02 7.74 29.81
N PRO A 332 0.48 7.21 30.95
CA PRO A 332 1.51 7.91 31.71
C PRO A 332 2.86 7.17 31.68
N THR A 333 3.63 7.26 30.59
CA THR A 333 5.12 7.22 30.60
C THR A 333 5.74 7.50 29.21
N ARG A 334 5.17 8.43 28.42
CA ARG A 334 5.65 8.78 27.05
C ARG A 334 6.95 9.59 26.98
N LYS A 335 7.86 9.50 27.96
CA LYS A 335 9.10 10.33 27.97
C LYS A 335 10.11 9.93 26.89
N LEU A 336 10.04 8.71 26.37
CA LEU A 336 11.00 8.20 25.38
C LEU A 336 10.51 8.24 23.92
N LEU A 337 9.21 8.36 23.67
CA LEU A 337 8.64 8.58 22.33
C LEU A 337 9.10 9.89 21.66
N ARG A 338 9.65 10.83 22.43
CA ARG A 338 10.28 12.03 21.87
C ARG A 338 11.62 11.76 21.18
N PHE A 339 12.20 10.56 21.35
CA PHE A 339 13.47 10.15 20.72
C PHE A 339 13.29 9.13 19.60
N VAL A 340 12.11 8.52 19.47
CA VAL A 340 11.86 7.44 18.49
C VAL A 340 10.57 7.74 17.74
N ASP A 341 10.64 7.65 16.42
CA ASP A 341 9.48 7.64 15.54
C ASP A 341 9.02 6.20 15.32
N THR A 342 7.81 5.89 15.81
CA THR A 342 7.20 4.56 15.71
C THR A 342 6.26 4.43 14.52
N THR A 343 6.39 5.32 13.52
CA THR A 343 5.59 5.25 12.29
C THR A 343 5.82 3.90 11.59
N GLU A 344 4.72 3.25 11.21
CA GLU A 344 4.75 1.97 10.51
C GLU A 344 5.01 2.19 9.02
N MET A 345 6.07 1.58 8.50
CA MET A 345 6.39 1.62 7.07
C MET A 345 5.89 0.32 6.46
N THR A 346 4.70 0.35 5.87
CA THR A 346 4.05 -0.82 5.26
C THR A 346 3.59 -0.49 3.85
N ARG A 347 3.62 -1.48 2.95
CA ARG A 347 2.98 -1.37 1.63
C ARG A 347 2.12 -2.58 1.34
N GLY A 348 0.89 -2.33 0.91
CA GLY A 348 -0.14 -3.35 0.75
C GLY A 348 -0.93 -3.22 -0.55
N PRO A 349 -2.11 -3.86 -0.65
CA PRO A 349 -2.96 -3.79 -1.84
C PRO A 349 -3.42 -2.37 -2.20
N GLN A 350 -3.51 -1.49 -1.21
CA GLN A 350 -3.81 -0.07 -1.39
C GLN A 350 -2.69 0.71 -2.11
N ASP A 351 -1.49 0.14 -2.19
CA ASP A 351 -0.33 0.71 -2.85
C ASP A 351 -0.07 -0.03 -4.16
N PRO A 352 -0.51 0.47 -5.32
CA PRO A 352 -0.31 -0.22 -6.58
C PRO A 352 1.19 -0.47 -6.84
N PRO A 353 1.59 -1.70 -7.22
CA PRO A 353 0.71 -2.76 -7.72
C PRO A 353 0.26 -3.81 -6.68
N GLY A 354 0.56 -3.63 -5.40
CA GLY A 354 -0.04 -4.41 -4.30
C GLY A 354 0.74 -5.63 -3.81
N TYR A 355 1.86 -5.98 -4.44
CA TYR A 355 2.72 -7.13 -4.08
C TYR A 355 4.14 -6.70 -3.67
N TRP A 356 4.23 -5.69 -2.82
CA TRP A 356 5.50 -5.14 -2.36
C TRP A 356 6.22 -6.05 -1.37
N VAL A 357 7.53 -6.19 -1.55
CA VAL A 357 8.44 -6.83 -0.59
C VAL A 357 9.51 -5.85 -0.14
N VAL A 358 10.01 -6.02 1.08
CA VAL A 358 11.11 -5.25 1.63
C VAL A 358 12.44 -5.84 1.13
N SER A 359 13.30 -5.00 0.54
CA SER A 359 14.63 -5.36 0.02
C SER A 359 15.77 -4.64 0.71
N GLY A 360 15.47 -3.75 1.65
CA GLY A 360 16.47 -3.06 2.45
C GLY A 360 15.82 -2.07 3.41
N ALA A 361 16.62 -1.57 4.34
CA ALA A 361 16.19 -0.55 5.29
C ALA A 361 17.38 0.25 5.80
N ARG A 362 17.09 1.40 6.42
CA ARG A 362 18.09 2.19 7.13
C ARG A 362 17.47 2.97 8.26
N LEU A 363 18.26 3.21 9.29
CA LEU A 363 17.91 4.16 10.32
C LEU A 363 18.19 5.58 9.84
N MET A 364 17.42 6.54 10.34
CA MET A 364 17.56 7.95 10.05
C MET A 364 17.46 8.75 11.36
N VAL A 365 18.02 9.96 11.36
CA VAL A 365 17.76 10.92 12.43
C VAL A 365 16.95 12.09 11.87
N ASP A 366 15.62 12.05 12.03
CA ASP A 366 14.75 13.16 11.64
C ASP A 366 14.37 14.01 12.85
N ARG A 367 14.68 15.31 12.80
CA ARG A 367 14.42 16.27 13.89
C ARG A 367 14.91 15.79 15.27
N GLY A 368 16.03 15.06 15.30
CA GLY A 368 16.60 14.49 16.52
C GLY A 368 15.89 13.23 17.05
N LYS A 369 15.00 12.62 16.27
CA LYS A 369 14.39 11.31 16.55
C LYS A 369 14.99 10.22 15.68
N ILE A 370 15.14 9.04 16.23
CA ILE A 370 15.46 7.82 15.51
C ILE A 370 14.22 7.42 14.71
N SER A 371 14.35 7.36 13.39
CA SER A 371 13.29 6.91 12.49
C SER A 371 13.80 5.82 11.55
N LEU A 372 12.89 5.13 10.89
CA LEU A 372 13.19 4.04 9.96
C LEU A 372 12.77 4.45 8.54
N ARG A 373 13.59 4.10 7.55
CA ARG A 373 13.18 4.11 6.14
C ARG A 373 13.36 2.73 5.56
N VAL A 374 12.40 2.33 4.74
CA VAL A 374 12.33 1.00 4.13
C VAL A 374 12.48 1.15 2.61
N LYS A 375 13.20 0.21 2.00
CA LYS A 375 13.34 0.06 0.55
C LYS A 375 12.44 -1.09 0.11
N TYR A 376 11.59 -0.83 -0.88
CA TYR A 376 10.66 -1.80 -1.41
C TYR A 376 11.05 -2.21 -2.82
N SER A 377 10.91 -3.50 -3.12
CA SER A 377 11.09 -4.09 -4.44
C SER A 377 9.81 -4.77 -4.92
N LEU A 378 9.71 -4.95 -6.23
CA LEU A 378 8.68 -5.74 -6.89
C LEU A 378 9.39 -6.86 -7.65
N LEU A 379 9.23 -8.08 -7.15
CA LEU A 379 9.88 -9.27 -7.69
C LEU A 379 8.81 -10.20 -8.24
N ALA A 380 8.75 -10.40 -9.56
CA ALA A 380 7.81 -11.32 -10.20
C ALA A 380 8.51 -12.60 -10.61
N VAL A 381 7.90 -13.73 -10.30
CA VAL A 381 8.33 -15.02 -10.83
C VAL A 381 7.64 -15.22 -12.16
N ILE A 382 8.43 -15.34 -13.22
CA ILE A 382 7.92 -15.65 -14.54
C ILE A 382 7.57 -17.14 -14.50
N LEU A 383 6.28 -17.47 -14.44
CA LEU A 383 5.83 -18.80 -14.78
C LEU A 383 6.17 -18.98 -16.26
N GLN A 384 7.15 -19.82 -16.56
CA GLN A 384 7.30 -20.31 -17.92
C GLN A 384 5.99 -21.05 -18.22
N ASP A 385 5.22 -20.56 -19.18
CA ASP A 385 4.09 -21.33 -19.69
C ASP A 385 4.64 -22.71 -20.08
N ASP A 386 4.08 -23.76 -19.48
CA ASP A 386 4.28 -25.15 -19.92
C ASP A 386 3.60 -25.31 -21.29
N GLU A 387 4.11 -24.62 -22.31
CA GLU A 387 3.77 -24.78 -23.72
C GLU A 387 4.83 -25.68 -24.38
N ALA A 388 5.04 -26.85 -23.80
CA ALA A 388 5.77 -27.93 -24.44
C ALA A 388 5.29 -29.25 -23.85
N LEU A 389 4.39 -29.92 -24.58
CA LEU A 389 4.24 -31.38 -24.72
C LEU A 389 2.81 -31.71 -25.20
N LEU A 390 2.54 -31.43 -26.46
CA LEU A 390 1.60 -32.26 -27.23
C LEU A 390 2.44 -33.15 -28.15
N PRO A 391 2.49 -34.49 -27.94
CA PRO A 391 3.02 -35.38 -28.95
C PRO A 391 2.02 -35.46 -30.10
N GLY A 392 2.51 -35.23 -31.32
CA GLY A 392 1.75 -35.35 -32.57
C GLY A 392 1.47 -36.77 -33.00
#